data_AF-A0A928CUM9-F1
#
_entry.id   AF-A0A928CUM9-F1
#
_cell.length_a   1.000
_cell.length_b   1.000
_cell.length_c   1.000
_cell.angle_alpha   90.00
_cell.angle_beta   90.00
_cell.angle_gamma   90.00
#
_symmetry.space_group_name_H-M   'P 1'
#
loop_
_entity.id
_entity.type
_entity.pdbx_description
1 polymer ?
#
loop_
_entity_poly.entity_id
_entity_poly.type
_entity_poly.pdbx_seq_one_letter_code
_entity_poly.pdbx_strand_id
1 'polypeptide(L)'
;MGKKILFMTARQAYVPMFWNEACESKCREYGFTVDLPSREGDLDSPDWTAVLPGYDGLITTWGSPVCTGDFLKGAPNVKVIGHCAGSAAAVTDATTYDSGVKVTTANPVMAKAVAEWSLSVCGSDPAGC
;
A
#
# COMPACT_ATOMS: atom_id res chain seq x y z
N MET A 1 1.30 11.33 -20.90
CA MET A 1 0.07 10.86 -20.23
C MET A 1 0.53 10.07 -19.01
N GLY A 2 0.47 10.67 -17.82
CA GLY A 2 1.02 10.08 -16.59
C GLY A 2 0.18 8.90 -16.10
N LYS A 3 0.80 7.94 -15.41
CA LYS A 3 0.07 6.81 -14.81
C LYS A 3 -0.64 7.28 -13.54
N LYS A 4 -1.89 6.83 -13.37
CA LYS A 4 -2.70 7.19 -12.21
C LYS A 4 -2.69 6.06 -11.19
N ILE A 5 -2.37 6.38 -9.95
CA ILE A 5 -2.25 5.43 -8.85
C ILE A 5 -3.25 5.81 -7.76
N LEU A 6 -3.87 4.82 -7.15
CA LEU A 6 -4.79 5.01 -6.02
C LEU A 6 -4.13 4.56 -4.72
N PHE A 7 -4.05 5.43 -3.71
CA PHE A 7 -3.70 4.99 -2.36
C PHE A 7 -4.96 4.57 -1.59
N MET A 8 -5.12 3.26 -1.41
CA MET A 8 -6.31 2.65 -0.82
C MET A 8 -6.21 2.59 0.70
N THR A 9 -6.34 3.74 1.36
CA THR A 9 -6.52 3.82 2.80
C THR A 9 -7.84 4.52 3.14
N ALA A 10 -8.54 4.00 4.15
CA ALA A 10 -9.73 4.64 4.71
C ALA A 10 -9.38 5.55 5.90
N ARG A 11 -8.13 5.50 6.39
CA ARG A 11 -7.71 6.21 7.60
C ARG A 11 -6.75 7.33 7.23
N GLN A 12 -7.10 8.55 7.64
CA GLN A 12 -6.32 9.75 7.40
C GLN A 12 -4.94 9.66 8.06
N ALA A 13 -4.85 9.01 9.22
CA ALA A 13 -3.59 8.79 9.93
C ALA A 13 -2.51 8.07 9.11
N TYR A 14 -2.90 7.22 8.14
CA TYR A 14 -1.93 6.51 7.28
C TYR A 14 -1.40 7.36 6.11
N VAL A 15 -2.08 8.47 5.77
CA VAL A 15 -1.63 9.36 4.70
C VAL A 15 -0.28 10.01 5.04
N PRO A 16 -0.11 10.78 6.13
CA PRO A 16 1.18 11.39 6.43
C PRO A 16 2.26 10.36 6.85
N MET A 17 1.85 9.18 7.32
CA MET A 17 2.77 8.10 7.69
C MET A 17 3.50 7.53 6.46
N PHE A 18 2.78 7.31 5.35
CA PHE A 18 3.32 6.64 4.16
C PHE A 18 3.49 7.55 2.96
N TRP A 19 2.88 8.74 2.99
CA TRP A 19 2.88 9.69 1.90
C TRP A 19 3.40 11.04 2.37
N ASN A 20 4.67 11.30 2.10
CA ASN A 20 5.36 12.54 2.46
C ASN A 20 5.93 13.25 1.21
N GLU A 21 6.63 14.37 1.42
CA GLU A 21 7.20 15.17 0.34
C GLU A 21 8.19 14.39 -0.55
N ALA A 22 8.88 13.37 -0.02
CA ALA A 22 9.75 12.51 -0.80
C ALA A 22 8.95 11.64 -1.79
N CYS A 23 7.79 11.13 -1.36
CA CYS A 23 6.86 10.42 -2.25
C CYS A 23 6.35 11.34 -3.37
N GLU A 24 5.96 12.56 -3.03
CA GLU A 24 5.50 13.56 -4.02
C GLU A 24 6.61 13.93 -5.02
N SER A 25 7.85 14.08 -4.53
CA SER A 25 9.01 14.36 -5.38
C SER A 25 9.28 13.22 -6.36
N LYS A 26 9.18 11.97 -5.91
CA LYS A 26 9.32 10.80 -6.77
C LYS A 26 8.18 10.70 -7.80
N CYS A 27 6.96 11.07 -7.42
CA CYS A 27 5.84 11.11 -8.36
C CYS A 27 6.07 12.16 -9.47
N ARG A 28 6.59 13.35 -9.12
CA ARG A 28 6.99 14.37 -10.09
C ARG A 28 8.13 13.90 -11.01
N GLU A 29 9.13 13.24 -10.45
CA GLU A 29 10.28 12.69 -11.18
C GLU A 29 9.86 11.63 -12.23
N TYR A 30 8.96 10.72 -11.85
CA TYR A 30 8.54 9.62 -12.73
C TYR A 30 7.25 9.89 -13.51
N GLY A 31 6.59 11.04 -13.30
CA GLY A 31 5.38 11.43 -14.01
C GLY A 31 4.14 10.62 -13.61
N PHE A 32 4.01 10.29 -12.33
CA PHE A 32 2.85 9.61 -11.77
C PHE A 32 1.95 10.59 -11.00
N THR A 33 0.64 10.35 -11.06
CA THR A 33 -0.34 11.05 -10.22
C THR A 33 -0.90 10.06 -9.22
N VAL A 34 -0.96 10.45 -7.94
CA VAL A 34 -1.51 9.60 -6.88
C VAL A 34 -2.69 10.28 -6.21
N ASP A 35 -3.82 9.59 -6.21
CA ASP A 35 -5.02 10.06 -5.52
C ASP A 35 -5.01 9.49 -4.09
N LEU A 36 -5.32 10.37 -3.13
CA LEU A 36 -5.28 10.11 -1.69
C LEU A 36 -6.68 10.39 -1.09
N PRO A 37 -7.66 9.48 -1.23
CA PRO A 37 -9.05 9.78 -0.88
C PRO A 37 -9.27 10.15 0.60
N SER A 38 -8.47 9.61 1.52
CA SER A 38 -8.56 9.94 2.94
C SER A 38 -7.62 11.08 3.38
N ARG A 39 -7.16 11.96 2.46
CA ARG A 39 -6.23 13.06 2.80
C ARG A 39 -6.84 14.06 3.77
N GLU A 40 -8.10 14.41 3.53
CA GLU A 40 -8.85 15.45 4.26
C GLU A 40 -9.67 14.87 5.43
N GLY A 41 -9.72 13.54 5.58
CA GLY A 41 -10.48 12.89 6.64
C GLY A 41 -10.61 11.38 6.46
N ASP A 42 -11.08 10.70 7.51
CA ASP A 42 -11.41 9.28 7.46
C ASP A 42 -12.58 9.02 6.51
N LEU A 43 -12.58 7.85 5.88
CA LEU A 43 -13.64 7.39 5.01
C LEU A 43 -14.45 6.30 5.70
N ASP A 44 -15.75 6.53 5.82
CA ASP A 44 -16.68 5.52 6.29
C ASP A 44 -17.11 4.62 5.12
N SER A 45 -16.73 3.34 5.18
CA SER A 45 -17.10 2.32 4.20
C SER A 45 -16.87 2.74 2.73
N PRO A 46 -15.64 3.10 2.34
CA PRO A 46 -15.35 3.53 0.97
C PRO A 46 -15.66 2.43 -0.06
N ASP A 47 -16.40 2.77 -1.11
CA ASP A 47 -16.60 1.90 -2.27
C ASP A 47 -15.42 2.04 -3.24
N TRP A 48 -14.39 1.22 -2.99
CA TRP A 48 -13.22 1.19 -3.86
C TRP A 48 -13.55 0.71 -5.26
N THR A 49 -14.49 -0.22 -5.43
CA THR A 49 -14.78 -0.84 -6.73
C THR A 49 -15.30 0.15 -7.76
N ALA A 50 -16.07 1.15 -7.33
CA ALA A 50 -16.56 2.22 -8.18
C ALA A 50 -15.45 3.15 -8.73
N VAL A 51 -14.35 3.33 -7.98
CA VAL A 51 -13.28 4.28 -8.35
C VAL A 51 -12.13 3.63 -9.14
N LEU A 52 -11.94 2.31 -9.01
CA LEU A 52 -10.85 1.55 -9.63
C LEU A 52 -10.67 1.69 -11.16
N PRO A 53 -11.72 1.81 -12.01
CA PRO A 53 -11.54 1.77 -13.47
C PRO A 53 -10.58 2.83 -14.03
N GLY A 54 -10.39 3.94 -13.30
CA GLY A 54 -9.55 5.07 -13.69
C GLY A 54 -8.06 4.96 -13.32
N TYR A 55 -7.61 3.84 -12.74
CA TYR A 55 -6.25 3.70 -12.20
C TYR A 55 -5.42 2.61 -12.91
N ASP A 56 -4.11 2.86 -13.02
CA ASP A 56 -3.10 1.95 -13.55
C ASP A 56 -2.39 1.13 -12.46
N GLY A 57 -2.49 1.57 -11.20
CA GLY A 57 -1.81 0.93 -10.07
C GLY A 57 -2.48 1.24 -8.74
N LEU A 58 -2.26 0.36 -7.77
CA LEU A 58 -2.80 0.46 -6.42
C LEU A 58 -1.67 0.51 -5.41
N ILE A 59 -1.81 1.37 -4.40
CA ILE A 59 -1.02 1.34 -3.18
C ILE A 59 -1.95 0.91 -2.06
N THR A 60 -1.56 -0.11 -1.31
CA THR A 60 -2.34 -0.68 -0.21
C THR A 60 -1.56 -0.57 1.10
N THR A 61 -2.28 -0.61 2.21
CA THR A 61 -1.73 -0.58 3.57
C THR A 61 -2.62 -1.42 4.49
N TRP A 62 -2.41 -1.36 5.80
CA TRP A 62 -3.28 -2.05 6.76
C TRP A 62 -4.72 -1.56 6.64
N GLY A 63 -5.67 -2.51 6.68
CA GLY A 63 -7.10 -2.22 6.54
C GLY A 63 -7.56 -1.96 5.11
N SER A 64 -6.69 -1.99 4.10
CA SER A 64 -7.12 -2.06 2.70
C SER A 64 -7.88 -3.37 2.44
N PRO A 65 -8.88 -3.38 1.53
CA PRO A 65 -9.55 -4.60 1.15
C PRO A 65 -8.60 -5.56 0.43
N VAL A 66 -8.97 -6.85 0.40
CA VAL A 66 -8.28 -7.86 -0.41
C VAL A 66 -8.54 -7.57 -1.89
N CYS A 67 -7.48 -7.40 -2.67
CA CYS A 67 -7.53 -7.20 -4.12
C CYS A 67 -7.76 -8.53 -4.86
N THR A 68 -8.90 -9.17 -4.60
CA THR A 68 -9.28 -10.43 -5.25
C THR A 68 -9.36 -10.29 -6.78
N GLY A 69 -9.40 -11.39 -7.50
CA GLY A 69 -9.58 -11.37 -8.95
C GLY A 69 -10.88 -10.69 -9.36
N ASP A 70 -11.96 -10.85 -8.60
CA ASP A 70 -13.23 -10.15 -8.84
C ASP A 70 -13.11 -8.63 -8.62
N PHE A 71 -12.37 -8.22 -7.59
CA PHE A 71 -12.04 -6.81 -7.36
C PHE A 71 -11.25 -6.23 -8.55
N LEU A 72 -10.28 -6.99 -9.07
CA LEU A 72 -9.43 -6.57 -10.19
C LEU A 72 -10.12 -6.63 -11.56
N LYS A 73 -11.19 -7.43 -11.73
CA LYS A 73 -12.02 -7.41 -12.95
C LYS A 73 -12.64 -6.04 -13.20
N GLY A 74 -13.00 -5.30 -12.14
CA GLY A 74 -13.45 -3.91 -12.24
C GLY A 74 -12.34 -2.90 -12.57
N ALA A 75 -11.09 -3.35 -12.59
CA ALA A 75 -9.89 -2.52 -12.69
C ALA A 75 -8.91 -3.01 -13.78
N PRO A 76 -9.33 -3.21 -15.04
CA PRO A 76 -8.53 -3.90 -16.06
C PRO A 76 -7.19 -3.20 -16.40
N ASN A 77 -7.08 -1.92 -16.09
CA ASN A 77 -5.89 -1.10 -16.30
C ASN A 77 -4.84 -1.28 -15.20
N VAL A 78 -5.22 -1.81 -14.03
CA VAL A 78 -4.29 -2.05 -12.92
C VAL A 78 -3.28 -3.12 -13.30
N LYS A 79 -1.99 -2.79 -13.24
CA LYS A 79 -0.87 -3.72 -13.52
C LYS A 79 0.04 -3.94 -12.33
N VAL A 80 -0.06 -3.11 -11.30
CA VAL A 80 0.82 -3.14 -10.13
C VAL A 80 0.05 -2.86 -8.85
N ILE A 81 0.39 -3.60 -7.79
CA ILE A 81 -0.06 -3.39 -6.42
C ILE A 81 1.18 -3.26 -5.54
N GLY A 82 1.38 -2.09 -4.94
CA GLY A 82 2.42 -1.86 -3.95
C GLY A 82 1.82 -1.87 -2.54
N HIS A 83 2.32 -2.73 -1.66
CA HIS A 83 1.88 -2.77 -0.27
C HIS A 83 2.89 -2.06 0.65
N CYS A 84 2.42 -1.05 1.39
CA CYS A 84 3.25 -0.23 2.28
C CYS A 84 3.68 -0.96 3.57
N ALA A 85 3.18 -2.17 3.85
CA ALA A 85 3.57 -2.97 5.01
C ALA A 85 4.36 -4.26 4.63
N GLY A 86 4.80 -5.01 5.65
CA GLY A 86 5.78 -6.09 5.51
C GLY A 86 5.28 -7.28 4.70
N SER A 87 3.99 -7.60 4.83
CA SER A 87 3.36 -8.71 4.10
C SER A 87 2.12 -8.24 3.39
N ALA A 88 2.01 -8.55 2.10
CA ALA A 88 0.80 -8.31 1.32
C ALA A 88 -0.28 -9.38 1.52
N ALA A 89 -0.02 -10.43 2.30
CA ALA A 89 -0.96 -11.55 2.44
C ALA A 89 -2.33 -11.16 3.00
N ALA A 90 -2.44 -10.03 3.71
CA ALA A 90 -3.70 -9.50 4.20
C ALA A 90 -4.54 -8.78 3.13
N VAL A 91 -3.93 -8.45 1.97
CA VAL A 91 -4.53 -7.68 0.88
C VAL A 91 -4.49 -8.40 -0.46
N THR A 92 -3.95 -9.63 -0.50
CA THR A 92 -3.87 -10.47 -1.70
C THR A 92 -4.33 -11.89 -1.41
N ASP A 93 -4.79 -12.57 -2.45
CA ASP A 93 -5.06 -14.00 -2.45
C ASP A 93 -4.52 -14.66 -3.73
N ALA A 94 -4.79 -15.96 -3.93
CA ALA A 94 -4.37 -16.67 -5.14
C ALA A 94 -4.91 -16.00 -6.42
N THR A 95 -6.16 -15.55 -6.40
CA THR A 95 -6.83 -14.93 -7.54
C THR A 95 -6.25 -13.55 -7.89
N THR A 96 -5.67 -12.85 -6.91
CA THR A 96 -4.87 -11.63 -7.15
C THR A 96 -3.73 -11.94 -8.12
N TYR A 97 -2.95 -12.99 -7.85
CA TYR A 97 -1.80 -13.35 -8.67
C TYR A 97 -2.21 -13.90 -10.04
N ASP A 98 -3.30 -14.65 -10.11
CA ASP A 98 -3.87 -15.17 -11.37
C ASP A 98 -4.35 -14.04 -12.31
N SER A 99 -4.64 -12.86 -11.77
CA SER A 99 -5.07 -11.69 -12.55
C SER A 99 -3.92 -11.01 -13.32
N GLY A 100 -2.67 -11.49 -13.17
CA GLY A 100 -1.50 -11.00 -13.91
C GLY A 100 -0.96 -9.65 -13.41
N VAL A 101 -1.40 -9.18 -12.24
CA VAL A 101 -0.86 -7.99 -11.58
C VAL A 101 0.45 -8.30 -10.87
N LYS A 102 1.39 -7.35 -10.89
CA LYS A 102 2.64 -7.46 -10.12
C LYS A 102 2.43 -6.94 -8.72
N VAL A 103 2.72 -7.73 -7.71
CA VAL A 103 2.63 -7.34 -6.30
C VAL A 103 4.02 -7.07 -5.74
N THR A 104 4.22 -5.93 -5.10
CA THR A 104 5.45 -5.57 -4.37
C THR A 104 5.12 -5.14 -2.95
N THR A 105 6.08 -5.26 -2.03
CA THR A 105 5.90 -4.88 -0.62
C THR A 105 7.09 -4.05 -0.13
N ALA A 106 6.89 -3.29 0.95
CA ALA A 106 7.96 -2.59 1.64
C ALA A 106 8.74 -3.50 2.64
N ASN A 107 8.64 -4.82 2.49
CA ASN A 107 9.27 -5.79 3.39
C ASN A 107 10.76 -5.54 3.66
N PRO A 108 11.62 -5.27 2.65
CA PRO A 108 13.05 -5.07 2.91
C PRO A 108 13.34 -3.89 3.85
N VAL A 109 12.52 -2.83 3.79
CA VAL A 109 12.67 -1.64 4.63
C VAL A 109 12.21 -1.94 6.06
N MET A 110 11.06 -2.60 6.23
CA MET A 110 10.57 -2.98 7.56
C MET A 110 11.41 -4.06 8.22
N ALA A 111 11.92 -5.04 7.48
CA ALA A 111 12.77 -6.09 8.03
C ALA A 111 14.01 -5.52 8.73
N LYS A 112 14.59 -4.44 8.18
CA LYS A 112 15.69 -3.72 8.82
C LYS A 112 15.28 -3.06 10.14
N ALA A 113 14.19 -2.29 10.14
CA ALA A 113 13.68 -1.63 11.35
C ALA A 113 13.28 -2.64 12.45
N VAL A 114 12.68 -3.77 12.05
CA VAL A 114 12.38 -4.88 12.96
C VAL A 114 13.66 -5.49 13.53
N ALA A 115 14.68 -5.73 12.70
CA ALA A 115 15.96 -6.24 13.18
C ALA A 115 16.63 -5.28 14.19
N GLU A 116 16.63 -3.97 13.91
CA GLU A 116 17.14 -2.94 14.82
C GLU A 116 16.34 -2.91 16.14
N TRP A 117 15.02 -3.01 16.09
CA TRP A 117 14.17 -3.05 17.28
C TRP A 117 14.36 -4.33 18.09
N SER A 118 14.45 -5.49 17.46
CA SER A 118 14.74 -6.76 18.12
C SER A 118 16.09 -6.74 18.84
N LEU A 119 17.12 -6.15 18.24
CA LEU A 119 18.42 -5.95 18.89
C LEU A 119 18.32 -4.98 20.08
N SER A 120 17.53 -3.91 19.95
CA SER A 120 17.32 -2.93 21.03
C SER A 120 16.59 -3.54 22.22
N VAL A 121 15.51 -4.28 21.99
CA VAL A 121 14.73 -4.94 23.05
C VAL A 121 15.53 -6.05 23.72
N CYS A 122 16.25 -6.89 22.96
CA CYS A 122 17.13 -7.90 23.54
C CYS A 122 18.34 -7.29 24.27
N GLY A 123 18.83 -6.13 23.85
CA GLY A 123 19.95 -5.43 24.49
C GLY A 123 19.57 -4.63 25.73
N SER A 124 18.28 -4.35 25.94
CA SER A 124 17.76 -3.61 27.09
C SER A 124 17.41 -4.47 28.30
N ASP A 125 17.60 -5.79 28.22
CA ASP A 125 17.41 -6.70 29.35
C ASP A 125 18.73 -6.92 30.11
N PRO A 126 18.92 -6.37 31.32
CA PRO A 126 20.07 -6.70 32.17
C PRO A 126 19.98 -8.13 32.75
N ALA A 127 18.88 -8.86 32.54
CA ALA A 127 18.71 -10.23 32.95
C ALA A 127 18.55 -11.14 31.74
N GLY A 128 19.66 -11.65 31.20
CA GLY A 128 19.61 -12.74 30.23
C GLY A 128 18.88 -13.95 30.82
N CYS A 129 17.65 -14.21 30.35
CA CYS A 129 16.98 -15.51 30.35
C CYS A 129 15.85 -15.53 29.31
#